data_AF-A0A954QK66-F1
#
_entry.id   AF-A0A954QK66-F1
#
_cell.length_a   1.000
_cell.length_b   1.000
_cell.length_c   1.000
_cell.angle_alpha   90.00
_cell.angle_beta   90.00
_cell.angle_gamma   90.00
#
_symmetry.space_group_name_H-M   'P 1'
#
loop_
_entity.id
_entity.type
_entity.pdbx_description
1 polymer ?
#
loop_
_entity_poly.entity_id
_entity_poly.type
_entity_poly.pdbx_seq_one_letter_code
_entity_poly.pdbx_strand_id
1 'polypeptide(L)'
;MRKLQIESLEQRTTLTAVGAEPAVAHDLILITHGWNSDVDTWPTEMQNRIVERLNTDAPPGREAAAVSWSETSSTLVHATPGPQTTTLWEVATFDWRASAGTFLPGSAATNAANLATQYVSQIVAANYDAVHLIAHSAGSWFIDSLVTGIENVAPTIVTQATFLDAYTPSDKANVFGTDADYAEHYVDKGFLPSTNSDLTHAVNLDLSLWGPDSSEDTLSLGVAGHSWPWQWYLATTSAPETSRWGFAVSLSYSTDGLPDEADGTVIVLGQTGDSNDDGQFDTSDLIAAFAGGKFESDEAAQWFEGDWNGDGRFDTGDLVLAFQAGTYLG
;
A
#
# COMPACT_ATOMS: atom_id res chain seq x y z
N MET A 1 14.61 -17.85 -1.81
CA MET A 1 13.35 -17.11 -1.85
C MET A 1 12.27 -18.03 -2.34
N ARG A 2 11.27 -18.24 -1.51
CA ARG A 2 10.02 -18.87 -1.89
C ARG A 2 9.21 -17.75 -2.54
N LYS A 3 8.85 -17.87 -3.82
CA LYS A 3 7.80 -17.05 -4.41
C LYS A 3 6.61 -17.96 -4.55
N LEU A 4 5.70 -17.84 -3.59
CA LEU A 4 4.47 -18.62 -3.57
C LEU A 4 3.52 -18.06 -4.63
N GLN A 5 2.89 -18.95 -5.40
CA GLN A 5 1.54 -18.63 -5.88
C GLN A 5 0.68 -18.62 -4.63
N ILE A 6 0.32 -17.43 -4.18
CA ILE A 6 -0.48 -17.26 -2.98
C ILE A 6 -1.91 -17.59 -3.34
N GLU A 7 -2.40 -18.72 -2.81
CA GLU A 7 -3.79 -19.15 -2.93
C GLU A 7 -4.73 -18.09 -2.31
N SER A 8 -5.90 -17.92 -2.94
CA SER A 8 -6.91 -16.96 -2.50
C SER A 8 -7.32 -17.20 -1.05
N LEU A 9 -7.77 -16.13 -0.37
CA LEU A 9 -8.21 -16.18 1.02
C LEU A 9 -9.31 -17.23 1.28
N GLU A 10 -10.10 -17.60 0.27
CA GLU A 10 -11.11 -18.66 0.36
C GLU A 10 -10.54 -20.08 0.46
N GLN A 11 -9.35 -20.33 -0.10
CA GLN A 11 -8.73 -21.66 -0.05
C GLN A 11 -8.07 -21.93 1.30
N ARG A 12 -7.54 -20.89 1.98
CA ARG A 12 -6.88 -21.04 3.29
C ARG A 12 -7.84 -21.45 4.42
N THR A 13 -9.12 -21.09 4.35
CA THR A 13 -10.13 -21.43 5.37
C THR A 13 -10.70 -22.84 5.24
N THR A 14 -10.51 -23.53 4.11
CA THR A 14 -11.12 -24.86 3.85
C THR A 14 -10.28 -26.05 4.31
N LEU A 15 -9.03 -25.82 4.76
CA LEU A 15 -8.10 -26.86 5.22
C LEU A 15 -8.26 -27.19 6.72
N THR A 16 -9.48 -27.49 7.18
CA THR A 16 -9.70 -28.01 8.54
C THR A 16 -10.30 -29.41 8.50
N ALA A 17 -9.61 -30.34 9.16
CA ALA A 17 -10.02 -31.73 9.28
C ALA A 17 -11.38 -31.85 9.98
N VAL A 18 -12.22 -32.76 9.48
CA VAL A 18 -13.55 -33.07 10.01
C VAL A 18 -13.50 -33.28 11.54
N GLY A 19 -13.99 -32.31 12.31
CA GLY A 19 -14.22 -32.45 13.76
C GLY A 19 -13.49 -31.47 14.70
N ALA A 20 -12.65 -30.56 14.22
CA ALA A 20 -12.15 -29.43 15.00
C ALA A 20 -12.82 -28.13 14.54
N GLU A 21 -13.18 -27.24 15.47
CA GLU A 21 -13.49 -25.84 15.13
C GLU A 21 -12.28 -25.27 14.38
N PRO A 22 -12.47 -24.61 13.22
CA PRO A 22 -11.36 -24.03 12.50
C PRO A 22 -10.65 -22.99 13.38
N ALA A 23 -9.32 -23.06 13.45
CA ALA A 23 -8.55 -21.97 14.05
C ALA A 23 -8.79 -20.69 13.25
N VAL A 24 -8.99 -19.57 13.93
CA VAL A 24 -9.20 -18.27 13.29
C VAL A 24 -7.90 -17.92 12.56
N ALA A 25 -7.98 -17.70 11.24
CA ALA A 25 -6.84 -17.16 10.50
C ALA A 25 -6.55 -15.76 11.05
N HIS A 26 -5.30 -15.53 11.48
CA HIS A 26 -4.92 -14.31 12.18
C HIS A 26 -3.85 -13.62 11.36
N ASP A 27 -4.20 -12.48 10.76
CA ASP A 27 -3.37 -11.78 9.80
C ASP A 27 -3.12 -10.33 10.25
N LEU A 28 -2.03 -9.74 9.76
CA LEU A 28 -1.61 -8.38 10.12
C LEU A 28 -1.50 -7.50 8.87
N ILE A 29 -2.03 -6.28 8.95
CA ILE A 29 -1.63 -5.15 8.11
C ILE A 29 -0.91 -4.16 9.02
N LEU A 30 0.33 -3.80 8.72
CA LEU A 30 1.11 -2.83 9.49
C LEU A 30 1.39 -1.59 8.64
N ILE A 31 0.98 -0.42 9.12
CA ILE A 31 1.13 0.87 8.42
C ILE A 31 2.06 1.78 9.23
N THR A 32 3.08 2.35 8.61
CA THR A 32 3.98 3.28 9.31
C THR A 32 4.44 4.47 8.46
N HIS A 33 4.73 5.57 9.15
CA HIS A 33 5.16 6.84 8.56
C HIS A 33 6.68 6.87 8.27
N GLY A 34 7.11 7.95 7.61
CA GLY A 34 8.50 8.20 7.24
C GLY A 34 9.26 9.16 8.17
N TRP A 35 10.31 9.77 7.61
CA TRP A 35 11.18 10.73 8.30
C TRP A 35 10.42 11.99 8.75
N ASN A 36 10.68 12.43 9.98
CA ASN A 36 10.11 13.66 10.57
C ASN A 36 8.57 13.76 10.43
N SER A 37 7.91 12.62 10.63
CA SER A 37 6.46 12.44 10.51
C SER A 37 5.93 11.61 11.70
N ASP A 38 4.64 11.34 11.71
CA ASP A 38 3.93 10.57 12.73
C ASP A 38 2.68 9.89 12.14
N VAL A 39 1.96 9.13 12.98
CA VAL A 39 0.76 8.39 12.57
C VAL A 39 -0.52 9.22 12.55
N ASP A 40 -0.53 10.45 13.07
CA ASP A 40 -1.76 11.19 13.40
C ASP A 40 -2.52 11.69 12.15
N THR A 41 -1.97 11.45 10.95
CA THR A 41 -2.51 11.87 9.66
C THR A 41 -2.84 10.67 8.77
N TRP A 42 -2.18 10.54 7.62
CA TRP A 42 -2.48 9.54 6.60
C TRP A 42 -2.38 8.09 7.09
N PRO A 43 -1.48 7.68 8.01
CA PRO A 43 -1.41 6.28 8.45
C PRO A 43 -2.67 5.86 9.21
N THR A 44 -3.15 6.72 10.12
CA THR A 44 -4.40 6.47 10.87
C THR A 44 -5.61 6.55 9.96
N GLU A 45 -5.62 7.48 8.99
CA GLU A 45 -6.69 7.54 8.00
C GLU A 45 -6.74 6.26 7.14
N MET A 46 -5.59 5.79 6.65
CA MET A 46 -5.45 4.55 5.89
C MET A 46 -5.93 3.35 6.70
N GLN A 47 -5.53 3.24 7.97
CA GLN A 47 -6.01 2.22 8.88
C GLN A 47 -7.54 2.22 8.96
N ASN A 48 -8.15 3.39 9.18
CA ASN A 48 -9.59 3.50 9.32
C ASN A 48 -10.33 3.07 8.04
N ARG A 49 -9.86 3.51 6.86
CA ARG A 49 -10.45 3.15 5.58
C ARG A 49 -10.31 1.66 5.28
N ILE A 50 -9.15 1.07 5.54
CA ILE A 50 -8.93 -0.38 5.37
C ILE A 50 -9.84 -1.18 6.31
N VAL A 51 -9.94 -0.80 7.59
CA VAL A 51 -10.82 -1.46 8.56
C VAL A 51 -12.28 -1.36 8.13
N GLU A 52 -12.72 -0.18 7.68
CA GLU A 52 -14.07 0.02 7.16
C GLU A 52 -14.34 -0.86 5.93
N ARG A 53 -13.41 -0.87 4.96
CA ARG A 53 -13.55 -1.63 3.71
C ARG A 53 -13.58 -3.13 3.97
N LEU A 54 -12.64 -3.65 4.76
CA LEU A 54 -12.61 -5.07 5.11
C LEU A 54 -13.86 -5.52 5.86
N ASN A 55 -14.44 -4.67 6.72
CA ASN A 55 -15.68 -4.99 7.42
C ASN A 55 -16.95 -4.82 6.56
N THR A 56 -16.89 -4.06 5.47
CA THR A 56 -18.03 -3.81 4.56
C THR A 56 -18.14 -4.89 3.49
N ASP A 57 -17.02 -5.31 2.90
CA ASP A 57 -16.99 -6.27 1.79
C ASP A 57 -16.84 -7.72 2.24
N ALA A 58 -16.41 -7.95 3.48
CA ALA A 58 -16.22 -9.29 4.01
C ALA A 58 -17.52 -10.10 3.99
N PRO A 59 -17.48 -11.37 3.52
CA PRO A 59 -18.50 -12.33 3.89
C PRO A 59 -18.64 -12.40 5.43
N PRO A 60 -19.84 -12.71 5.97
CA PRO A 60 -20.03 -12.87 7.40
C PRO A 60 -18.96 -13.79 8.02
N GLY A 61 -18.28 -13.31 9.07
CA GLY A 61 -17.23 -14.06 9.76
C GLY A 61 -15.79 -13.68 9.38
N ARG A 62 -15.55 -12.61 8.61
CA ARG A 62 -14.24 -11.95 8.56
C ARG A 62 -14.32 -10.59 9.24
N GLU A 63 -13.54 -10.39 10.29
CA GLU A 63 -13.50 -9.14 11.06
C GLU A 63 -12.15 -8.43 10.82
N ALA A 64 -12.15 -7.11 10.78
CA ALA A 64 -10.96 -6.29 10.84
C ALA A 64 -10.99 -5.37 12.07
N ALA A 65 -9.87 -5.26 12.77
CA ALA A 65 -9.76 -4.47 13.99
C ALA A 65 -8.54 -3.54 13.96
N ALA A 66 -8.77 -2.27 14.29
CA ALA A 66 -7.70 -1.29 14.44
C ALA A 66 -6.92 -1.50 15.74
N VAL A 67 -5.60 -1.51 15.66
CA VAL A 67 -4.69 -1.46 16.82
C VAL A 67 -3.63 -0.38 16.62
N SER A 68 -3.11 0.18 17.72
CA SER A 68 -2.10 1.24 17.66
C SER A 68 -0.86 0.81 18.43
N TRP A 69 0.29 0.83 17.77
CA TRP A 69 1.58 0.46 18.31
C TRP A 69 2.54 1.66 18.25
N SER A 70 3.54 1.65 19.12
CA SER A 70 4.57 2.69 19.13
C SER A 70 5.93 2.13 19.52
N GLU A 71 6.98 2.85 19.18
CA GLU A 71 8.36 2.56 19.61
C GLU A 71 8.55 2.55 21.14
N THR A 72 7.60 3.10 21.87
CA THR A 72 7.58 3.10 23.35
C THR A 72 6.82 1.91 23.94
N SER A 73 6.15 1.12 23.09
CA SER A 73 5.38 -0.06 23.51
C SER A 73 6.32 -1.22 23.82
N SER A 74 6.35 -1.66 25.10
CA SER A 74 7.12 -2.84 25.52
C SER A 74 6.52 -4.15 25.03
N THR A 75 5.25 -4.14 24.64
CA THR A 75 4.51 -5.30 24.14
C THR A 75 3.46 -4.81 23.14
N LEU A 76 3.37 -5.46 21.98
CA LEU A 76 2.33 -5.17 21.00
C LEU A 76 0.96 -5.58 21.53
N VAL A 77 -0.02 -4.72 21.33
CA VAL A 77 -1.42 -4.99 21.69
C VAL A 77 -2.10 -5.65 20.49
N HIS A 78 -2.77 -6.77 20.74
CA HIS A 78 -3.46 -7.56 19.72
C HIS A 78 -4.97 -7.45 19.88
N ALA A 79 -5.68 -7.48 18.75
CA ALA A 79 -7.13 -7.59 18.76
C ALA A 79 -7.53 -9.03 19.15
N THR A 80 -8.73 -9.17 19.69
CA THR A 80 -9.27 -10.49 20.04
C THR A 80 -10.41 -10.81 19.08
N PRO A 81 -10.40 -11.98 18.41
CA PRO A 81 -11.47 -12.34 17.50
C PRO A 81 -12.80 -12.52 18.24
N GLY A 82 -13.90 -12.07 17.62
CA GLY A 82 -15.25 -12.31 18.11
C GLY A 82 -15.67 -13.80 18.04
N PRO A 83 -16.75 -14.21 18.73
CA PRO A 83 -17.19 -15.62 18.83
C PRO A 83 -17.64 -16.30 17.54
N GLN A 84 -17.77 -15.57 16.43
CA GLN A 84 -18.19 -16.08 15.12
C GLN A 84 -17.15 -15.77 14.03
N THR A 85 -15.96 -15.31 14.45
CA THR A 85 -14.88 -14.91 13.54
C THR A 85 -14.17 -16.14 13.01
N THR A 86 -13.97 -16.17 11.70
CA THR A 86 -13.20 -17.20 10.99
C THR A 86 -11.91 -16.64 10.42
N THR A 87 -11.82 -15.32 10.25
CA THR A 87 -10.61 -14.58 9.87
C THR A 87 -10.58 -13.25 10.62
N LEU A 88 -9.43 -12.89 11.19
CA LEU A 88 -9.20 -11.61 11.84
C LEU A 88 -8.00 -10.90 11.22
N TRP A 89 -8.25 -9.74 10.60
CA TRP A 89 -7.21 -8.80 10.19
C TRP A 89 -6.96 -7.78 11.29
N GLU A 90 -5.77 -7.81 11.88
CA GLU A 90 -5.27 -6.71 12.71
C GLU A 90 -4.71 -5.63 11.80
N VAL A 91 -5.32 -4.46 11.80
CA VAL A 91 -4.81 -3.30 11.05
C VAL A 91 -4.10 -2.42 12.05
N ALA A 92 -2.79 -2.44 12.06
CA ALA A 92 -1.94 -1.77 13.02
C ALA A 92 -1.30 -0.50 12.43
N THR A 93 -1.30 0.59 13.18
CA THR A 93 -0.38 1.71 12.95
C THR A 93 0.83 1.58 13.85
N PHE A 94 2.03 1.91 13.34
CA PHE A 94 3.25 1.93 14.14
C PHE A 94 3.87 3.33 14.17
N ASP A 95 3.88 3.93 15.36
CA ASP A 95 4.39 5.27 15.62
C ASP A 95 5.82 5.23 16.17
N TRP A 96 6.76 5.75 15.39
CA TRP A 96 8.17 5.85 15.75
C TRP A 96 8.67 7.30 15.66
N ARG A 97 7.78 8.26 15.91
CA ARG A 97 8.06 9.70 15.73
C ARG A 97 9.29 10.21 16.47
N ALA A 98 9.64 9.66 17.63
CA ALA A 98 10.84 10.07 18.36
C ALA A 98 12.12 9.57 17.65
N SER A 99 12.13 8.34 17.15
CA SER A 99 13.24 7.82 16.32
C SER A 99 13.27 8.40 14.90
N ALA A 100 12.12 8.82 14.36
CA ALA A 100 11.99 9.45 13.04
C ALA A 100 12.37 10.93 13.03
N GLY A 101 12.27 11.61 14.17
CA GLY A 101 12.58 13.03 14.38
C GLY A 101 14.07 13.35 14.36
N THR A 102 14.75 13.01 13.26
CA THR A 102 16.18 13.26 13.05
C THR A 102 16.42 14.45 12.11
N PHE A 103 17.63 15.01 12.12
CA PHE A 103 17.97 16.09 11.19
C PHE A 103 18.07 15.63 9.72
N LEU A 104 18.49 14.38 9.48
CA LEU A 104 18.64 13.82 8.13
C LEU A 104 17.82 12.53 7.98
N PRO A 105 17.24 12.27 6.80
CA PRO A 105 16.45 11.05 6.53
C PRO A 105 17.29 9.77 6.63
N GLY A 106 18.58 9.81 6.30
CA GLY A 106 19.48 8.66 6.48
C GLY A 106 19.62 8.18 7.93
N SER A 107 19.56 9.10 8.90
CA SER A 107 19.57 8.73 10.32
C SER A 107 18.25 8.10 10.74
N ALA A 108 17.11 8.62 10.26
CA ALA A 108 15.80 8.02 10.50
C ALA A 108 15.71 6.62 9.87
N ALA A 109 16.20 6.43 8.64
CA ALA A 109 16.28 5.11 7.99
C ALA A 109 17.10 4.10 8.81
N THR A 110 18.24 4.53 9.36
CA THR A 110 19.07 3.69 10.24
C THR A 110 18.32 3.33 11.54
N ASN A 111 17.62 4.29 12.14
CA ASN A 111 16.82 4.07 13.34
C ASN A 111 15.65 3.10 13.07
N ALA A 112 14.95 3.29 11.94
CA ALA A 112 13.88 2.43 11.48
C ALA A 112 14.34 0.96 11.35
N ALA A 113 15.44 0.71 10.64
CA ALA A 113 15.99 -0.64 10.52
C ALA A 113 16.36 -1.26 11.88
N ASN A 114 16.99 -0.49 12.77
CA ASN A 114 17.34 -0.96 14.11
C ASN A 114 16.09 -1.25 14.97
N LEU A 115 15.06 -0.42 14.86
CA LEU A 115 13.82 -0.58 15.61
C LEU A 115 13.07 -1.84 15.18
N ALA A 116 13.00 -2.11 13.87
CA ALA A 116 12.40 -3.33 13.32
C ALA A 116 12.94 -4.59 13.98
N THR A 117 14.27 -4.69 14.17
CA THR A 117 14.89 -5.88 14.82
C THR A 117 14.36 -6.17 16.22
N GLN A 118 13.86 -5.15 16.93
CA GLN A 118 13.31 -5.30 18.28
C GLN A 118 11.89 -5.87 18.28
N TYR A 119 11.15 -5.70 17.17
CA TYR A 119 9.75 -6.12 17.05
C TYR A 119 9.56 -7.45 16.33
N VAL A 120 10.56 -7.96 15.60
CA VAL A 120 10.50 -9.28 14.93
C VAL A 120 10.01 -10.38 15.87
N SER A 121 10.58 -10.47 17.08
CA SER A 121 10.20 -11.53 18.04
C SER A 121 8.75 -11.43 18.51
N GLN A 122 8.19 -10.21 18.57
CA GLN A 122 6.81 -9.99 18.99
C GLN A 122 5.83 -10.35 17.86
N ILE A 123 6.14 -9.97 16.62
CA ILE A 123 5.34 -10.35 15.44
C ILE A 123 5.34 -11.87 15.26
N VAL A 124 6.50 -12.52 15.38
CA VAL A 124 6.59 -13.99 15.28
C VAL A 124 5.83 -14.66 16.44
N ALA A 125 5.91 -14.14 17.66
CA ALA A 125 5.20 -14.69 18.81
C ALA A 125 3.67 -14.53 18.72
N ALA A 126 3.18 -13.56 17.93
CA ALA A 126 1.77 -13.39 17.65
C ALA A 126 1.20 -14.48 16.72
N ASN A 127 2.07 -15.24 16.04
CA ASN A 127 1.69 -16.39 15.21
C ASN A 127 0.70 -16.03 14.08
N TYR A 128 0.98 -14.94 13.36
CA TYR A 128 0.22 -14.58 12.17
C TYR A 128 0.43 -15.58 11.02
N ASP A 129 -0.60 -15.79 10.21
CA ASP A 129 -0.49 -16.58 8.96
C ASP A 129 0.07 -15.73 7.82
N ALA A 130 -0.32 -14.45 7.76
CA ALA A 130 0.19 -13.47 6.82
C ALA A 130 0.43 -12.10 7.44
N VAL A 131 1.39 -11.36 6.87
CA VAL A 131 1.68 -9.97 7.20
C VAL A 131 1.78 -9.14 5.91
N HIS A 132 1.05 -8.03 5.87
CA HIS A 132 1.13 -7.00 4.84
C HIS A 132 1.69 -5.73 5.47
N LEU A 133 2.87 -5.30 5.04
CA LEU A 133 3.59 -4.19 5.64
C LEU A 133 3.62 -3.02 4.65
N ILE A 134 3.13 -1.86 5.06
CA ILE A 134 2.96 -0.66 4.24
C ILE A 134 3.76 0.48 4.89
N ALA A 135 4.68 1.10 4.15
CA ALA A 135 5.48 2.18 4.70
C ALA A 135 5.88 3.23 3.66
N HIS A 136 6.04 4.46 4.16
CA HIS A 136 6.47 5.59 3.34
C HIS A 136 7.92 5.99 3.61
N SER A 137 8.65 6.40 2.57
CA SER A 137 9.95 7.08 2.70
C SER A 137 10.95 6.27 3.55
N ALA A 138 11.53 6.87 4.59
CA ALA A 138 12.45 6.22 5.53
C ALA A 138 11.79 5.07 6.34
N GLY A 139 10.46 5.06 6.48
CA GLY A 139 9.72 3.96 7.10
C GLY A 139 9.84 2.66 6.30
N SER A 140 10.15 2.73 5.00
CA SER A 140 10.43 1.55 4.17
C SER A 140 11.54 0.67 4.76
N TRP A 141 12.54 1.27 5.40
CA TRP A 141 13.61 0.53 6.07
C TRP A 141 13.12 -0.27 7.29
N PHE A 142 12.06 0.20 7.95
CA PHE A 142 11.44 -0.51 9.07
C PHE A 142 10.78 -1.79 8.56
N ILE A 143 9.92 -1.69 7.54
CA ILE A 143 9.19 -2.85 7.03
C ILE A 143 10.09 -3.84 6.31
N ASP A 144 11.08 -3.38 5.54
CA ASP A 144 12.03 -4.27 4.85
C ASP A 144 12.88 -5.08 5.84
N SER A 145 13.32 -4.43 6.92
CA SER A 145 14.04 -5.09 8.02
C SER A 145 13.14 -6.05 8.81
N LEU A 146 11.85 -5.73 8.95
CA LEU A 146 10.87 -6.64 9.55
C LEU A 146 10.67 -7.89 8.70
N VAL A 147 10.45 -7.75 7.38
CA VAL A 147 10.34 -8.88 6.45
C VAL A 147 11.58 -9.78 6.57
N THR A 148 12.77 -9.19 6.45
CA THR A 148 14.04 -9.90 6.59
C THR A 148 14.09 -10.69 7.90
N GLY A 149 13.71 -10.07 9.01
CA GLY A 149 13.71 -10.72 10.32
C GLY A 149 12.68 -11.84 10.45
N ILE A 150 11.48 -11.65 9.89
CA ILE A 150 10.40 -12.65 9.89
C ILE A 150 10.81 -13.85 9.05
N GLU A 151 11.28 -13.67 7.82
CA GLU A 151 11.71 -14.77 6.95
C GLU A 151 12.83 -15.61 7.60
N ASN A 152 13.74 -14.96 8.33
CA ASN A 152 14.83 -15.67 9.03
C ASN A 152 14.36 -16.51 10.23
N VAL A 153 13.22 -16.19 10.84
CA VAL A 153 12.76 -16.83 12.10
C VAL A 153 11.53 -17.71 11.88
N ALA A 154 10.60 -17.25 11.05
CA ALA A 154 9.31 -17.87 10.78
C ALA A 154 8.96 -17.78 9.27
N PRO A 155 9.70 -18.49 8.38
CA PRO A 155 9.51 -18.47 6.91
C PRO A 155 8.19 -19.11 6.43
N THR A 156 7.31 -19.46 7.37
CA THR A 156 5.95 -19.93 7.07
C THR A 156 4.94 -18.79 7.02
N ILE A 157 5.26 -17.64 7.61
CA ILE A 157 4.42 -16.44 7.57
C ILE A 157 4.55 -15.82 6.17
N VAL A 158 3.43 -15.63 5.48
CA VAL A 158 3.43 -15.01 4.15
C VAL A 158 3.63 -13.49 4.29
N THR A 159 4.54 -12.90 3.52
CA THR A 159 4.92 -11.49 3.64
C THR A 159 4.67 -10.71 2.35
N GLN A 160 3.89 -9.62 2.46
CA GLN A 160 3.81 -8.58 1.44
C GLN A 160 4.44 -7.29 1.95
N ALA A 161 5.29 -6.65 1.14
CA ALA A 161 5.82 -5.32 1.39
C ALA A 161 5.32 -4.31 0.35
N THR A 162 4.64 -3.25 0.80
CA THR A 162 4.21 -2.12 -0.02
C THR A 162 5.02 -0.90 0.36
N PHE A 163 5.90 -0.49 -0.56
CA PHE A 163 6.73 0.68 -0.42
C PHE A 163 6.05 1.88 -1.07
N LEU A 164 5.87 2.96 -0.33
CA LEU A 164 5.31 4.22 -0.81
C LEU A 164 6.45 5.23 -0.87
N ASP A 165 6.97 5.50 -2.06
CA ASP A 165 8.08 6.42 -2.32
C ASP A 165 9.31 6.15 -1.42
N ALA A 166 9.90 4.97 -1.56
CA ALA A 166 10.94 4.48 -0.65
C ALA A 166 12.18 5.39 -0.66
N TYR A 167 12.64 5.78 0.53
CA TYR A 167 13.92 6.48 0.66
C TYR A 167 15.09 5.50 0.56
N THR A 168 15.80 5.55 -0.56
CA THR A 168 16.87 4.63 -1.00
C THR A 168 18.21 5.37 -1.19
N PRO A 169 18.91 5.78 -0.12
CA PRO A 169 20.20 6.45 -0.25
C PRO A 169 21.26 5.52 -0.86
N SER A 170 22.03 6.02 -1.84
CA SER A 170 23.30 5.40 -2.31
C SER A 170 23.19 3.95 -2.82
N ASP A 171 22.57 3.75 -4.00
CA ASP A 171 22.43 2.45 -4.69
C ASP A 171 21.74 1.35 -3.88
N LYS A 172 21.00 1.71 -2.82
CA LYS A 172 20.31 0.76 -1.94
C LYS A 172 18.96 0.29 -2.46
N ALA A 173 18.52 0.76 -3.62
CA ALA A 173 17.29 0.27 -4.25
C ALA A 173 17.29 -1.24 -4.52
N ASN A 174 18.48 -1.86 -4.54
CA ASN A 174 18.64 -3.29 -4.75
C ASN A 174 18.45 -4.16 -3.49
N VAL A 175 18.19 -3.59 -2.30
CA VAL A 175 17.97 -4.39 -1.08
C VAL A 175 16.49 -4.59 -0.77
N PHE A 176 15.66 -3.62 -1.12
CA PHE A 176 14.25 -3.60 -0.75
C PHE A 176 13.45 -4.69 -1.45
N GLY A 177 12.64 -5.41 -0.67
CA GLY A 177 11.75 -6.46 -1.15
C GLY A 177 12.42 -7.83 -1.34
N THR A 178 13.74 -7.93 -1.12
CA THR A 178 14.53 -9.15 -1.37
C THR A 178 13.96 -10.39 -0.68
N ASP A 179 13.51 -10.26 0.57
CA ASP A 179 13.07 -11.39 1.39
C ASP A 179 11.53 -11.50 1.48
N ALA A 180 10.78 -10.63 0.79
CA ALA A 180 9.31 -10.69 0.78
C ALA A 180 8.80 -11.76 -0.18
N ASP A 181 7.66 -12.39 0.12
CA ASP A 181 6.97 -13.25 -0.86
C ASP A 181 6.47 -12.43 -2.05
N TYR A 182 6.02 -11.20 -1.79
CA TYR A 182 5.67 -10.20 -2.79
C TYR A 182 6.04 -8.80 -2.30
N ALA A 183 6.58 -7.98 -3.21
CA ALA A 183 6.86 -6.59 -2.91
C ALA A 183 6.43 -5.71 -4.08
N GLU A 184 5.90 -4.55 -3.73
CA GLU A 184 5.48 -3.52 -4.68
C GLU A 184 5.95 -2.15 -4.20
N HIS A 185 6.15 -1.24 -5.13
CA HIS A 185 6.68 0.08 -4.88
C HIS A 185 5.93 1.12 -5.71
N TYR A 186 5.14 1.95 -5.06
CA TYR A 186 4.50 3.10 -5.68
C TYR A 186 5.48 4.25 -5.60
N VAL A 187 5.92 4.77 -6.74
CA VAL A 187 7.02 5.73 -6.83
C VAL A 187 6.63 6.97 -7.62
N ASP A 188 7.01 8.13 -7.09
CA ASP A 188 7.06 9.37 -7.85
C ASP A 188 8.52 9.66 -8.22
N LYS A 189 8.84 9.60 -9.52
CA LYS A 189 10.19 9.84 -10.04
C LYS A 189 10.48 11.33 -10.25
N GLY A 190 9.76 12.20 -9.53
CA GLY A 190 9.97 13.63 -9.50
C GLY A 190 11.36 14.04 -9.02
N PHE A 191 11.50 15.30 -8.65
CA PHE A 191 12.82 15.93 -8.50
C PHE A 191 13.64 15.47 -7.27
N LEU A 192 13.04 14.75 -6.32
CA LEU A 192 13.74 14.37 -5.09
C LEU A 192 14.71 13.20 -5.29
N PRO A 193 16.03 13.43 -5.13
CA PRO A 193 17.00 12.36 -5.28
C PRO A 193 16.89 11.36 -4.13
N SER A 194 17.06 10.08 -4.43
CA SER A 194 17.01 8.95 -3.49
C SER A 194 15.60 8.51 -3.09
N THR A 195 14.54 9.07 -3.67
CA THR A 195 13.18 8.51 -3.54
C THR A 195 12.58 8.15 -4.91
N ASN A 196 13.35 8.38 -5.96
CA ASN A 196 12.98 8.24 -7.36
C ASN A 196 13.58 6.99 -8.04
N SER A 197 13.96 5.97 -7.26
CA SER A 197 14.66 4.78 -7.77
C SER A 197 13.72 3.59 -7.92
N ASP A 198 13.84 2.87 -9.03
CA ASP A 198 13.20 1.57 -9.20
C ASP A 198 13.86 0.53 -8.27
N LEU A 199 13.06 -0.19 -7.49
CA LEU A 199 13.51 -1.26 -6.60
C LEU A 199 13.69 -2.55 -7.39
N THR A 200 14.81 -3.24 -7.17
CA THR A 200 15.16 -4.43 -7.96
C THR A 200 14.32 -5.66 -7.61
N HIS A 201 13.78 -5.73 -6.39
CA HIS A 201 13.04 -6.87 -5.86
C HIS A 201 11.58 -6.54 -5.55
N ALA A 202 11.00 -5.59 -6.30
CA ALA A 202 9.60 -5.23 -6.22
C ALA A 202 9.02 -4.92 -7.61
N VAL A 203 7.70 -5.00 -7.76
CA VAL A 203 6.98 -4.40 -8.89
C VAL A 203 6.92 -2.90 -8.66
N ASN A 204 7.41 -2.09 -9.59
CA ASN A 204 7.45 -0.63 -9.47
C ASN A 204 6.29 -0.01 -10.24
N LEU A 205 5.42 0.69 -9.54
CA LEU A 205 4.26 1.40 -10.04
C LEU A 205 4.59 2.89 -10.07
N ASP A 206 4.90 3.38 -11.26
CA ASP A 206 5.39 4.72 -11.52
C ASP A 206 4.21 5.68 -11.68
N LEU A 207 4.00 6.53 -10.68
CA LEU A 207 2.90 7.49 -10.58
C LEU A 207 3.26 8.88 -11.10
N SER A 208 4.45 9.04 -11.69
CA SER A 208 5.00 10.35 -12.05
C SER A 208 4.18 11.12 -13.09
N LEU A 209 3.32 10.43 -13.86
CA LEU A 209 2.47 11.07 -14.87
C LEU A 209 1.28 11.82 -14.28
N TRP A 210 0.84 11.47 -13.07
CA TRP A 210 -0.36 12.03 -12.43
C TRP A 210 -0.09 12.66 -11.05
N GLY A 211 1.18 12.86 -10.68
CA GLY A 211 1.55 13.53 -9.43
C GLY A 211 1.30 15.04 -9.44
N PRO A 212 1.23 15.70 -8.28
CA PRO A 212 1.07 17.16 -8.16
C PRO A 212 2.20 17.97 -8.83
N ASP A 213 3.35 17.33 -9.09
CA ASP A 213 4.49 17.91 -9.83
C ASP A 213 4.33 17.78 -11.37
N SER A 214 3.21 17.22 -11.87
CA SER A 214 2.87 17.18 -13.32
C SER A 214 2.43 18.55 -13.87
N SER A 215 2.16 19.52 -12.99
CA SER A 215 1.96 20.94 -13.31
C SER A 215 3.20 21.76 -12.93
N GLU A 216 3.52 22.81 -13.71
CA GLU A 216 4.80 23.55 -13.69
C GLU A 216 5.20 24.31 -12.38
N ASP A 217 4.85 23.84 -11.17
CA ASP A 217 5.22 24.48 -9.91
C ASP A 217 6.53 23.94 -9.30
N THR A 218 7.64 24.35 -9.93
CA THR A 218 9.02 24.00 -9.55
C THR A 218 9.55 24.64 -8.24
N LEU A 219 8.68 25.24 -7.42
CA LEU A 219 9.07 25.90 -6.16
C LEU A 219 8.73 25.09 -4.89
N SER A 220 7.89 24.06 -5.02
CA SER A 220 7.84 22.94 -4.08
C SER A 220 9.16 22.17 -4.22
N LEU A 221 9.90 21.94 -3.13
CA LEU A 221 11.18 21.19 -3.16
C LEU A 221 10.98 19.68 -3.49
N GLY A 222 10.03 19.31 -4.36
CA GLY A 222 9.58 17.96 -4.66
C GLY A 222 8.86 17.25 -3.51
N VAL A 223 8.55 17.96 -2.42
CA VAL A 223 7.89 17.39 -1.22
C VAL A 223 6.43 17.01 -1.51
N ALA A 224 5.79 17.70 -2.46
CA ALA A 224 4.47 17.35 -2.95
C ALA A 224 4.50 16.01 -3.72
N GLY A 225 5.42 15.85 -4.68
CA GLY A 225 5.68 14.56 -5.35
C GLY A 225 6.04 13.43 -4.37
N HIS A 226 6.89 13.69 -3.37
CA HIS A 226 7.25 12.70 -2.34
C HIS A 226 6.06 12.12 -1.57
N SER A 227 5.03 12.94 -1.38
CA SER A 227 3.83 12.57 -0.62
C SER A 227 2.78 11.90 -1.51
N TRP A 228 2.98 11.95 -2.82
CA TRP A 228 1.97 11.54 -3.78
C TRP A 228 1.66 10.04 -3.74
N PRO A 229 2.66 9.13 -3.68
CA PRO A 229 2.38 7.70 -3.70
C PRO A 229 1.52 7.21 -2.53
N TRP A 230 1.68 7.78 -1.33
CA TRP A 230 0.80 7.39 -0.22
C TRP A 230 -0.62 7.95 -0.36
N GLN A 231 -0.79 9.13 -0.98
CA GLN A 231 -2.11 9.71 -1.25
C GLN A 231 -2.87 8.87 -2.27
N TRP A 232 -2.19 8.51 -3.37
CA TRP A 232 -2.73 7.64 -4.40
C TRP A 232 -3.15 6.29 -3.80
N TYR A 233 -2.25 5.64 -3.06
CA TYR A 233 -2.56 4.35 -2.44
C TYR A 233 -3.71 4.47 -1.42
N LEU A 234 -3.73 5.52 -0.60
CA LEU A 234 -4.82 5.80 0.33
C LEU A 234 -6.16 5.92 -0.39
N ALA A 235 -6.22 6.58 -1.54
CA ALA A 235 -7.45 6.71 -2.32
C ALA A 235 -7.99 5.34 -2.77
N THR A 236 -7.11 4.41 -3.17
CA THR A 236 -7.52 3.04 -3.55
C THR A 236 -8.11 2.22 -2.40
N THR A 237 -7.89 2.60 -1.13
CA THR A 237 -8.49 1.89 0.01
C THR A 237 -10.00 2.10 0.13
N SER A 238 -10.54 3.17 -0.46
CA SER A 238 -11.96 3.50 -0.41
C SER A 238 -12.78 2.77 -1.48
N ALA A 239 -12.22 2.60 -2.67
CA ALA A 239 -12.83 1.94 -3.82
C ALA A 239 -11.80 1.02 -4.53
N PRO A 240 -11.29 -0.02 -3.86
CA PRO A 240 -10.29 -0.90 -4.43
C PRO A 240 -10.76 -1.57 -5.74
N GLU A 241 -12.04 -1.87 -5.88
CA GLU A 241 -12.63 -2.45 -7.08
C GLU A 241 -12.50 -1.60 -8.35
N THR A 242 -12.21 -0.30 -8.23
CA THR A 242 -12.10 0.62 -9.37
C THR A 242 -10.68 0.80 -9.86
N SER A 243 -9.68 0.21 -9.20
CA SER A 243 -8.29 0.25 -9.65
C SER A 243 -7.73 -1.15 -9.79
N ARG A 244 -6.99 -1.39 -10.88
CA ARG A 244 -6.20 -2.62 -11.04
C ARG A 244 -5.06 -2.71 -10.01
N TRP A 245 -4.65 -1.58 -9.43
CA TRP A 245 -3.49 -1.50 -8.54
C TRP A 245 -3.89 -0.90 -7.18
N GLY A 246 -2.91 -0.73 -6.30
CA GLY A 246 -3.13 -0.24 -4.94
C GLY A 246 -3.65 -1.33 -4.01
N PHE A 247 -4.57 -0.95 -3.13
CA PHE A 247 -5.11 -1.85 -2.12
C PHE A 247 -5.86 -3.05 -2.71
N ALA A 248 -6.40 -2.90 -3.92
CA ALA A 248 -7.16 -3.92 -4.65
C ALA A 248 -6.42 -5.25 -4.82
N VAL A 249 -5.12 -5.16 -5.05
CA VAL A 249 -4.24 -6.33 -5.28
C VAL A 249 -3.45 -6.72 -4.05
N SER A 250 -3.78 -6.15 -2.89
CA SER A 250 -3.14 -6.51 -1.63
C SER A 250 -3.55 -7.90 -1.16
N LEU A 251 -2.68 -8.53 -0.37
CA LEU A 251 -2.89 -9.81 0.31
C LEU A 251 -4.15 -9.80 1.17
N SER A 252 -4.51 -8.61 1.67
CA SER A 252 -5.64 -8.39 2.55
C SER A 252 -6.98 -8.24 1.84
N TYR A 253 -6.98 -7.96 0.54
CA TYR A 253 -8.19 -7.65 -0.22
C TYR A 253 -8.40 -8.57 -1.43
N SER A 254 -7.34 -8.88 -2.18
CA SER A 254 -7.45 -9.60 -3.44
C SER A 254 -8.11 -10.96 -3.28
N THR A 255 -9.09 -11.24 -4.16
CA THR A 255 -9.73 -12.55 -4.27
C THR A 255 -9.08 -13.45 -5.32
N ASP A 256 -8.30 -12.86 -6.24
CA ASP A 256 -7.64 -13.54 -7.36
C ASP A 256 -6.17 -13.90 -7.06
N GLY A 257 -5.68 -13.56 -5.86
CA GLY A 257 -4.28 -13.74 -5.45
C GLY A 257 -3.44 -12.49 -5.67
N LEU A 258 -2.15 -12.56 -5.31
CA LEU A 258 -1.23 -11.44 -5.57
C LEU A 258 -0.85 -11.41 -7.07
N PRO A 259 -0.55 -10.22 -7.61
CA PRO A 259 -0.11 -10.07 -8.99
C PRO A 259 1.14 -10.91 -9.30
N ASP A 260 1.27 -11.38 -10.55
CA ASP A 260 2.34 -12.29 -10.97
C ASP A 260 3.50 -11.60 -11.72
N GLU A 261 3.51 -10.27 -11.72
CA GLU A 261 4.55 -9.46 -12.34
C GLU A 261 5.92 -9.73 -11.72
N ALA A 262 6.93 -9.77 -12.58
CA ALA A 262 8.29 -10.05 -12.15
C ALA A 262 8.88 -8.86 -11.38
N ASP A 263 9.74 -9.14 -10.40
CA ASP A 263 10.54 -8.12 -9.73
C ASP A 263 11.30 -7.23 -10.72
N GLY A 264 11.40 -5.95 -10.39
CA GLY A 264 12.05 -4.95 -11.21
C GLY A 264 11.21 -4.53 -12.43
N THR A 265 10.02 -5.11 -12.63
CA THR A 265 9.06 -4.59 -13.61
C THR A 265 8.69 -3.16 -13.24
N VAL A 266 8.60 -2.29 -14.24
CA VAL A 266 8.09 -0.93 -14.11
C VAL A 266 6.79 -0.82 -14.89
N ILE A 267 5.73 -0.43 -14.20
CA ILE A 267 4.39 -0.20 -14.72
C ILE A 267 4.12 1.28 -14.54
N VAL A 268 3.84 1.99 -15.63
CA VAL A 268 3.53 3.42 -15.58
C VAL A 268 2.03 3.57 -15.43
N LEU A 269 1.60 4.27 -14.40
CA LEU A 269 0.20 4.51 -14.06
C LEU A 269 -0.16 5.98 -14.28
N GLY A 270 -1.46 6.29 -14.24
CA GLY A 270 -1.91 7.68 -14.31
C GLY A 270 -1.99 8.23 -15.74
N GLN A 271 -2.04 7.36 -16.76
CA GLN A 271 -2.23 7.78 -18.15
C GLN A 271 -3.60 8.46 -18.35
N THR A 272 -3.61 9.73 -18.76
CA THR A 272 -4.86 10.48 -19.00
C THR A 272 -5.90 9.66 -19.78
N GLY A 273 -7.08 9.46 -19.19
CA GLY A 273 -8.18 8.70 -19.78
C GLY A 273 -8.30 7.24 -19.31
N ASP A 274 -7.26 6.63 -18.76
CA ASP A 274 -7.18 5.19 -18.43
C ASP A 274 -7.67 4.89 -16.99
N SER A 275 -8.88 5.31 -16.62
CA SER A 275 -9.35 5.23 -15.22
C SER A 275 -9.28 3.84 -14.56
N ASN A 276 -9.14 2.75 -15.30
CA ASN A 276 -8.98 1.41 -14.73
C ASN A 276 -7.51 0.89 -14.70
N ASP A 277 -6.55 1.68 -15.18
CA ASP A 277 -5.11 1.36 -15.31
C ASP A 277 -4.83 0.05 -16.09
N ASP A 278 -5.61 -0.23 -17.14
CA ASP A 278 -5.38 -1.37 -18.03
C ASP A 278 -4.45 -1.06 -19.22
N GLY A 279 -4.06 0.21 -19.37
CA GLY A 279 -3.17 0.72 -20.41
C GLY A 279 -3.88 1.14 -21.69
N GLN A 280 -5.21 1.13 -21.71
CA GLN A 280 -6.04 1.59 -22.82
C GLN A 280 -7.01 2.65 -22.31
N PHE A 281 -7.26 3.67 -23.13
CA PHE A 281 -8.39 4.57 -22.89
C PHE A 281 -9.55 4.13 -23.77
N ASP A 282 -10.59 3.52 -23.20
CA ASP A 282 -11.77 3.07 -23.92
C ASP A 282 -13.09 3.32 -23.14
N THR A 283 -14.17 2.63 -23.52
CA THR A 283 -15.48 2.81 -22.86
C THR A 283 -15.49 2.31 -21.42
N SER A 284 -14.67 1.31 -21.08
CA SER A 284 -14.57 0.76 -19.74
C SER A 284 -14.00 1.78 -18.75
N ASP A 285 -13.06 2.63 -19.18
CA ASP A 285 -12.53 3.74 -18.37
C ASP A 285 -13.58 4.80 -18.11
N LEU A 286 -14.35 5.17 -19.13
CA LEU A 286 -15.46 6.10 -18.94
C LEU A 286 -16.45 5.52 -17.93
N ILE A 287 -16.79 4.23 -18.04
CA ILE A 287 -17.67 3.57 -17.06
C ILE A 287 -17.06 3.64 -15.66
N ALA A 288 -15.77 3.36 -15.49
CA ALA A 288 -15.06 3.43 -14.22
C ALA A 288 -15.07 4.86 -13.63
N ALA A 289 -14.68 5.87 -14.42
CA ALA A 289 -14.68 7.27 -14.01
C ALA A 289 -16.07 7.75 -13.57
N PHE A 290 -17.10 7.43 -14.36
CA PHE A 290 -18.47 7.84 -14.04
C PHE A 290 -19.10 7.04 -12.88
N ALA A 291 -18.56 5.88 -12.51
CA ALA A 291 -19.10 5.06 -11.41
C ALA A 291 -19.04 5.79 -10.06
N GLY A 292 -18.06 6.67 -9.87
CA GLY A 292 -17.95 7.51 -8.68
C GLY A 292 -19.05 8.57 -8.56
N GLY A 293 -19.77 8.89 -9.65
CA GLY A 293 -20.87 9.86 -9.65
C GLY A 293 -20.44 11.31 -9.46
N LYS A 294 -19.14 11.62 -9.65
CA LYS A 294 -18.55 12.94 -9.35
C LYS A 294 -18.49 13.91 -10.53
N PHE A 295 -18.93 13.48 -11.71
CA PHE A 295 -18.91 14.33 -12.90
C PHE A 295 -19.77 15.59 -12.69
N GLU A 296 -19.14 16.76 -12.79
CA GLU A 296 -19.79 18.08 -12.65
C GLU A 296 -20.52 18.26 -11.29
N SER A 297 -20.06 17.59 -10.22
CA SER A 297 -20.70 17.64 -8.90
C SER A 297 -20.05 18.62 -7.91
N ASP A 298 -18.91 19.23 -8.26
CA ASP A 298 -18.00 19.97 -7.36
C ASP A 298 -17.41 19.13 -6.21
N GLU A 299 -17.72 17.83 -6.12
CA GLU A 299 -17.09 16.93 -5.16
C GLU A 299 -15.65 16.61 -5.58
N ALA A 300 -14.78 16.41 -4.59
CA ALA A 300 -13.38 16.08 -4.85
C ALA A 300 -13.27 14.72 -5.54
N ALA A 301 -12.70 14.68 -6.74
CA ALA A 301 -12.46 13.48 -7.52
C ALA A 301 -10.98 13.06 -7.45
N GLN A 302 -10.76 11.76 -7.60
CA GLN A 302 -9.45 11.15 -7.87
C GLN A 302 -9.39 10.82 -9.37
N TRP A 303 -8.23 10.45 -9.89
CA TRP A 303 -8.06 10.17 -11.32
C TRP A 303 -8.77 8.92 -11.81
N PHE A 304 -8.85 7.87 -10.99
CA PHE A 304 -9.68 6.70 -11.35
C PHE A 304 -11.17 7.05 -11.32
N GLU A 305 -11.54 8.19 -10.70
CA GLU A 305 -12.87 8.79 -10.73
C GLU A 305 -13.01 9.88 -11.79
N GLY A 306 -12.00 10.08 -12.64
CA GLY A 306 -12.04 10.98 -13.80
C GLY A 306 -11.29 12.31 -13.66
N ASP A 307 -10.65 12.63 -12.54
CA ASP A 307 -9.78 13.81 -12.39
C ASP A 307 -8.43 13.61 -13.12
N TRP A 308 -8.49 13.62 -14.44
CA TRP A 308 -7.34 13.36 -15.31
C TRP A 308 -6.44 14.59 -15.50
N ASN A 309 -6.91 15.77 -15.12
CA ASN A 309 -6.12 17.01 -15.16
C ASN A 309 -5.48 17.39 -13.82
N GLY A 310 -5.91 16.75 -12.71
CA GLY A 310 -5.33 16.90 -11.38
C GLY A 310 -5.76 18.14 -10.62
N ASP A 311 -6.85 18.81 -11.01
CA ASP A 311 -7.39 19.99 -10.32
C ASP A 311 -8.32 19.65 -9.15
N GLY A 312 -8.50 18.35 -8.87
CA GLY A 312 -9.32 17.82 -7.81
C GLY A 312 -10.78 17.64 -8.18
N ARG A 313 -11.17 17.78 -9.46
CA ARG A 313 -12.55 17.67 -9.93
C ARG A 313 -12.61 16.73 -11.12
N PHE A 314 -13.76 16.06 -11.28
CA PHE A 314 -14.08 15.39 -12.54
C PHE A 314 -15.11 16.24 -13.28
N ASP A 315 -14.68 16.94 -14.31
CA ASP A 315 -15.55 17.78 -15.12
C ASP A 315 -15.23 17.71 -16.62
N THR A 316 -15.90 18.56 -17.40
CA THR A 316 -15.70 18.60 -18.85
C THR A 316 -14.24 18.86 -19.24
N GLY A 317 -13.46 19.56 -18.41
CA GLY A 317 -12.03 19.80 -18.59
C GLY A 317 -11.23 18.49 -18.70
N ASP A 318 -11.50 17.52 -17.84
CA ASP A 318 -10.86 16.21 -17.86
C ASP A 318 -11.18 15.43 -19.12
N LEU A 319 -12.46 15.37 -19.50
CA LEU A 319 -12.87 14.69 -20.72
C LEU A 319 -12.21 15.32 -21.94
N VAL A 320 -12.17 16.65 -22.01
CA VAL A 320 -11.49 17.35 -23.11
C VAL A 320 -10.00 17.02 -23.12
N LEU A 321 -9.33 17.02 -21.97
CA LEU A 321 -7.91 16.67 -21.85
C LEU A 321 -7.66 15.23 -22.35
N ALA A 322 -8.45 14.25 -21.89
CA ALA A 322 -8.30 12.85 -22.28
C ALA A 322 -8.56 12.62 -23.77
N PHE A 323 -9.61 13.21 -24.34
CA PHE A 323 -9.85 13.07 -25.79
C PHE A 323 -8.81 13.83 -26.62
N GLN A 324 -8.25 14.94 -26.12
CA GLN A 324 -7.16 15.67 -26.79
C GLN A 324 -5.85 14.88 -26.80
N ALA A 325 -5.60 14.03 -25.79
CA ALA A 325 -4.46 13.12 -25.80
C ALA A 325 -4.51 12.13 -26.98
N GLY A 326 -5.69 11.90 -27.56
CA GLY A 326 -5.86 11.14 -28.81
C GLY A 326 -5.67 9.63 -28.63
N THR A 327 -5.77 9.13 -27.40
CA THR A 327 -5.55 7.73 -27.01
C THR A 327 -6.82 6.88 -26.99
N TYR A 328 -8.00 7.49 -27.18
CA TYR A 328 -9.28 6.79 -27.09
C TYR A 328 -9.45 5.70 -28.17
N LEU A 329 -9.73 4.48 -27.72
CA LEU A 329 -10.03 3.31 -28.53
C LEU A 329 -11.55 3.07 -28.51
N GLY A 330 -12.19 3.16 -29.67
CA GLY A 330 -13.64 3.03 -29.84
C GLY A 330 -14.11 1.66 -30.32
#